data_AF-A0A9Q0P1R6-F1
#
_entry.id   AF-A0A9Q0P1R6-F1
#
_cell.length_a   1.000
_cell.length_b   1.000
_cell.length_c   1.000
_cell.angle_alpha   90.00
_cell.angle_beta   90.00
_cell.angle_gamma   90.00
#
_symmetry.space_group_name_H-M   'P 1'
#
loop_
_entity.id
_entity.type
_entity.pdbx_description
1 polymer ?
#
loop_
_entity_poly.entity_id
_entity_poly.type
_entity_poly.pdbx_seq_one_letter_code
_entity_poly.pdbx_strand_id
1 'polypeptide(L)'
;MAAPPLVKRFTSIPSFPSNSLLLPHQSFYKETTLCSSFFGANSLNILNYGAKTSKLVNNTKRKMCAVASLGGLLGGIFKGTDTGESTRKQYAQTVSLINQLEAEMSALSDSQLRDKTGALKERAQLGESLDLLLPEAFAVVREASKRVIGLRPFDVQLIGGMVLHKGEIAEMRTGEGKTLVAILPAYLNALSGKGVHIVTVNDYLARRDCEWVGQVPRFLGLKVGLIQQNMTSEQRRENYMCDITYVTNSELGFDYLRDNLAMENC
;
A
#
# COMPACT_ATOMS: atom_id res chain seq x y z
N MET A 1 -12.97 -37.43 -24.16
CA MET A 1 -12.12 -37.56 -25.37
C MET A 1 -12.69 -36.66 -26.45
N ALA A 2 -11.98 -35.56 -26.77
CA ALA A 2 -11.98 -34.86 -28.07
C ALA A 2 -11.37 -33.45 -27.87
N ALA A 3 -10.07 -33.31 -28.13
CA ALA A 3 -9.45 -32.08 -28.65
C ALA A 3 -9.53 -32.15 -30.19
N PRO A 4 -9.50 -31.05 -31.00
CA PRO A 4 -8.36 -30.09 -31.14
C PRO A 4 -8.84 -28.67 -31.62
N PRO A 5 -8.05 -27.75 -32.26
CA PRO A 5 -6.62 -27.71 -32.57
C PRO A 5 -5.85 -26.42 -32.20
N LEU A 6 -4.53 -26.52 -32.39
CA LEU A 6 -3.48 -25.52 -32.20
C LEU A 6 -3.25 -24.60 -33.42
N VAL A 7 -2.56 -23.48 -33.12
CA VAL A 7 -1.67 -22.64 -33.96
C VAL A 7 -2.28 -21.53 -34.83
N LYS A 8 -1.95 -20.27 -34.48
CA LYS A 8 -1.36 -19.31 -35.42
C LYS A 8 -0.18 -18.59 -34.76
N ARG A 9 1.03 -18.88 -35.27
CA ARG A 9 2.24 -18.08 -35.10
C ARG A 9 2.04 -16.74 -35.80
N PHE A 10 2.37 -15.64 -35.13
CA PHE A 10 2.70 -14.38 -35.80
C PHE A 10 4.17 -14.06 -35.57
N THR A 11 4.84 -13.81 -36.69
CA THR A 11 6.24 -13.48 -36.85
C THR A 11 6.48 -11.99 -36.67
N SER A 12 7.75 -11.67 -36.32
CA SER A 12 8.45 -10.38 -36.48
C SER A 12 7.99 -9.16 -35.66
N ILE A 13 8.71 -8.90 -34.57
CA ILE A 13 8.87 -7.57 -33.94
C ILE A 13 10.12 -6.92 -34.56
N PRO A 14 10.08 -5.66 -35.03
CA PRO A 14 11.29 -4.97 -35.47
C PRO A 14 12.10 -4.46 -34.27
N SER A 15 13.40 -4.74 -34.30
CA SER A 15 14.44 -4.26 -33.39
C SER A 15 14.66 -2.75 -33.53
N PHE A 16 14.65 -2.01 -32.41
CA PHE A 16 15.16 -0.64 -32.35
C PHE A 16 16.61 -0.63 -31.85
N PRO A 17 17.49 0.22 -32.42
CA PRO A 17 18.91 0.19 -32.13
C PRO A 17 19.24 0.87 -30.80
N SER A 18 20.11 0.21 -30.07
CA SER A 18 20.93 0.75 -28.99
C SER A 18 21.87 1.83 -29.54
N ASN A 19 21.82 3.03 -28.94
CA ASN A 19 22.97 3.93 -28.96
C ASN A 19 23.15 4.60 -27.61
N SER A 20 24.29 4.26 -27.04
CA SER A 20 25.05 4.87 -25.96
C SER A 20 25.18 6.39 -26.09
N LEU A 21 24.89 7.12 -25.01
CA LEU A 21 25.58 8.36 -24.69
C LEU A 21 25.84 8.38 -23.17
N LEU A 22 27.10 8.11 -22.83
CA LEU A 22 27.72 8.36 -21.53
C LEU A 22 27.96 9.85 -21.34
N LEU A 23 28.02 10.28 -20.07
CA LEU A 23 28.76 11.41 -19.43
C LEU A 23 27.87 12.16 -18.40
N PRO A 24 28.44 12.82 -17.37
CA PRO A 24 28.87 12.18 -16.12
C PRO A 24 28.21 12.79 -14.86
N HIS A 25 28.31 12.05 -13.75
CA HIS A 25 28.02 12.51 -12.39
C HIS A 25 28.81 13.77 -12.03
N GLN A 26 28.13 14.79 -11.49
CA GLN A 26 28.76 15.80 -10.64
C GLN A 26 27.98 15.98 -9.33
N SER A 27 28.76 15.88 -8.26
CA SER A 27 28.44 15.92 -6.85
C SER A 27 27.80 17.24 -6.42
N PHE A 28 26.75 17.15 -5.59
CA PHE A 28 26.26 18.26 -4.77
C PHE A 28 25.95 17.76 -3.36
N TYR A 29 26.99 17.74 -2.52
CA TYR A 29 26.82 17.87 -1.07
C TYR A 29 27.32 19.26 -0.69
N LYS A 30 26.40 20.11 -0.18
CA LYS A 30 26.76 21.32 0.55
C LYS A 30 26.47 21.07 2.02
N GLU A 31 27.53 20.85 2.79
CA GLU A 31 27.56 21.21 4.20
C GLU A 31 27.53 22.74 4.31
N THR A 32 26.74 23.27 5.23
CA THR A 32 27.03 24.59 5.80
C THR A 32 26.58 24.62 7.26
N THR A 33 27.59 24.77 8.12
CA THR A 33 27.54 24.98 9.55
C THR A 33 27.10 26.41 9.90
N LEU A 34 26.82 26.63 11.19
CA LEU A 34 26.73 27.89 11.95
C LEU A 34 25.32 28.49 12.16
N CYS A 35 24.82 28.32 13.38
CA CYS A 35 24.47 29.49 14.19
C CYS A 35 24.75 29.21 15.67
N SER A 36 25.54 30.11 16.25
CA SER A 36 25.99 30.15 17.63
C SER A 36 25.02 30.92 18.53
N SER A 37 25.21 30.72 19.84
CA SER A 37 24.84 31.57 20.98
C SER A 37 23.39 31.51 21.46
N PHE A 38 23.19 30.96 22.67
CA PHE A 38 22.54 31.65 23.79
C PHE A 38 22.98 31.03 25.14
N PHE A 39 23.52 31.91 25.98
CA PHE A 39 23.96 31.83 27.38
C PHE A 39 23.48 30.69 28.30
N GLY A 40 24.38 30.27 29.20
CA GLY A 40 23.98 29.68 30.48
C GLY A 40 25.05 28.83 31.17
N ALA A 41 26.17 29.44 31.59
CA ALA A 41 27.12 28.80 32.49
C ALA A 41 26.48 28.55 33.87
N ASN A 42 26.66 27.35 34.41
CA ASN A 42 26.94 27.15 35.83
C ASN A 42 27.64 25.81 36.05
N SER A 43 28.84 25.92 36.61
CA SER A 43 29.66 24.84 37.15
C SER A 43 28.92 24.08 38.26
N LEU A 44 29.25 22.79 38.45
CA LEU A 44 29.75 22.27 39.74
C LEU A 44 30.11 20.77 39.64
N ASN A 45 31.40 20.53 39.90
CA ASN A 45 32.04 19.42 40.62
C ASN A 45 31.76 17.95 40.28
N ILE A 46 32.84 17.36 39.74
CA ILE A 46 33.35 16.00 39.90
C ILE A 46 33.27 15.50 41.35
N LEU A 47 32.81 14.27 41.54
CA LEU A 47 33.34 13.33 42.55
C LEU A 47 33.21 11.89 42.03
N ASN A 48 34.36 11.32 41.70
CA ASN A 48 34.59 9.87 41.58
C ASN A 48 34.29 9.19 42.92
N TYR A 49 33.67 8.01 42.91
CA TYR A 49 34.06 6.89 43.78
C TYR A 49 33.41 5.59 43.28
N GLY A 50 34.25 4.61 42.97
CA GLY A 50 33.82 3.27 42.61
C GLY A 50 33.54 2.36 43.81
N ALA A 51 32.97 1.19 43.47
CA ALA A 51 33.14 -0.13 44.08
C ALA A 51 31.89 -0.81 44.70
N LYS A 52 31.65 -2.01 44.16
CA LYS A 52 31.22 -3.28 44.80
C LYS A 52 29.73 -3.50 45.16
N THR A 53 29.16 -4.41 44.35
CA THR A 53 28.23 -5.51 44.64
C THR A 53 27.74 -5.73 46.09
N SER A 54 26.41 -5.84 46.25
CA SER A 54 25.79 -6.80 47.18
C SER A 54 24.38 -7.18 46.69
N LYS A 55 24.11 -8.50 46.70
CA LYS A 55 22.79 -9.10 46.41
C LYS A 55 21.85 -8.80 47.57
N LEU A 56 20.62 -8.37 47.28
CA LEU A 56 19.49 -8.48 48.20
C LEU A 56 18.32 -9.15 47.49
N VAL A 57 18.06 -10.39 47.91
CA VAL A 57 16.87 -11.17 47.61
C VAL A 57 15.78 -10.73 48.57
N ASN A 58 14.64 -10.26 48.05
CA ASN A 58 13.43 -10.11 48.84
C ASN A 58 12.35 -11.02 48.30
N ASN A 59 11.99 -11.97 49.16
CA ASN A 59 11.00 -13.01 48.97
C ASN A 59 9.71 -12.53 49.64
N THR A 60 8.69 -12.17 48.85
CA THR A 60 7.38 -11.80 49.39
C THR A 60 6.33 -12.72 48.79
N LYS A 61 6.08 -13.84 49.48
CA LYS A 61 4.89 -14.68 49.28
C LYS A 61 3.65 -13.87 49.67
N ARG A 62 2.86 -13.42 48.68
CA ARG A 62 1.45 -13.07 48.91
C ARG A 62 0.59 -14.28 48.55
N LYS A 63 -0.15 -14.78 49.54
CA LYS A 63 -1.14 -15.84 49.40
C LYS A 63 -2.20 -15.43 48.37
N MET A 64 -2.42 -16.29 47.38
CA MET A 64 -3.50 -16.19 46.41
C MET A 64 -4.84 -16.42 47.11
N CYS A 65 -5.78 -15.49 46.96
CA CYS A 65 -7.19 -15.74 47.16
C CYS A 65 -7.81 -15.86 45.77
N ALA A 66 -8.32 -17.04 45.44
CA ALA A 66 -8.98 -17.30 44.17
C ALA A 66 -10.32 -16.56 44.16
N VAL A 67 -10.43 -15.51 43.33
CA VAL A 67 -11.72 -14.95 42.92
C VAL A 67 -12.07 -15.62 41.60
N ALA A 68 -12.96 -16.61 41.64
CA ALA A 68 -13.63 -17.11 40.45
C ALA A 68 -14.52 -15.96 39.92
N SER A 69 -14.00 -15.23 38.94
CA SER A 69 -14.71 -14.13 38.28
C SER A 69 -15.07 -14.54 36.86
N LEU A 70 -16.35 -14.88 36.68
CA LEU A 70 -17.15 -14.68 35.45
C LEU A 70 -16.51 -15.09 34.11
N GLY A 71 -15.89 -16.27 34.06
CA GLY A 71 -15.67 -17.01 32.82
C GLY A 71 -16.99 -17.62 32.31
N GLY A 72 -17.86 -16.80 31.72
CA GLY A 72 -19.11 -17.30 31.15
C GLY A 72 -19.99 -16.33 30.38
N LEU A 73 -19.78 -15.01 30.47
CA LEU A 73 -20.68 -14.01 29.87
C LEU A 73 -20.10 -13.22 28.68
N LEU A 74 -18.89 -13.56 28.22
CA LEU A 74 -18.24 -12.91 27.06
C LEU A 74 -18.15 -13.82 25.82
N GLY A 75 -18.53 -15.09 25.94
CA GLY A 75 -18.56 -16.02 24.79
C GLY A 75 -19.73 -15.83 23.82
N GLY A 76 -20.70 -14.97 24.17
CA GLY A 76 -21.93 -14.75 23.39
C GLY A 76 -21.93 -13.50 22.51
N ILE A 77 -21.00 -12.55 22.71
CA ILE A 77 -21.05 -11.24 22.04
C ILE A 77 -20.40 -11.28 20.64
N PHE A 78 -19.55 -12.27 20.35
CA PHE A 78 -18.93 -12.46 19.03
C PHE A 78 -19.67 -13.45 18.12
N LYS A 79 -20.83 -13.98 18.52
CA LYS A 79 -21.75 -14.72 17.62
C LYS A 79 -22.80 -13.78 17.05
N GLY A 80 -22.35 -12.67 16.48
CA GLY A 80 -23.20 -11.78 15.69
C GLY A 80 -23.45 -12.40 14.33
N THR A 81 -24.71 -12.67 14.03
CA THR A 81 -25.24 -12.93 12.69
C THR A 81 -25.16 -11.65 11.83
N ASP A 82 -23.99 -11.02 11.72
CA ASP A 82 -23.84 -9.87 10.85
C ASP A 82 -23.71 -10.37 9.42
N THR A 83 -24.81 -10.23 8.66
CA THR A 83 -24.88 -10.57 7.23
C THR A 83 -24.17 -9.51 6.36
N GLY A 84 -23.38 -8.62 6.96
CA GLY A 84 -22.76 -7.45 6.36
C GLY A 84 -23.74 -6.28 6.18
N GLU A 85 -24.94 -6.36 6.76
CA GLU A 85 -25.96 -5.32 6.63
C GLU A 85 -25.55 -4.04 7.36
N SER A 86 -24.92 -4.17 8.53
CA SER A 86 -24.39 -3.04 9.30
C SER A 86 -23.35 -2.27 8.49
N THR A 87 -22.41 -2.99 7.87
CA THR A 87 -21.36 -2.47 7.01
C THR A 87 -21.95 -1.78 5.78
N ARG A 88 -22.93 -2.39 5.09
CA ARG A 88 -23.60 -1.75 3.96
C ARG A 88 -24.26 -0.44 4.37
N LYS A 89 -24.95 -0.39 5.51
CA LYS A 89 -25.56 0.84 6.04
C LYS A 89 -24.50 1.90 6.36
N GLN A 90 -23.40 1.50 6.98
CA GLN A 90 -22.29 2.40 7.33
C GLN A 90 -21.70 3.10 6.11
N TYR A 91 -21.53 2.37 4.99
CA TYR A 91 -20.89 2.90 3.78
C TYR A 91 -21.87 3.38 2.70
N ALA A 92 -23.18 3.21 2.89
CA ALA A 92 -24.20 3.51 1.88
C ALA A 92 -24.14 4.96 1.37
N GLN A 93 -23.87 5.92 2.26
CA GLN A 93 -23.77 7.33 1.88
C GLN A 93 -22.58 7.57 0.95
N THR A 94 -21.41 7.04 1.29
CA THR A 94 -20.20 7.18 0.46
C THR A 94 -20.34 6.46 -0.88
N VAL A 95 -20.97 5.26 -0.91
CA VAL A 95 -21.30 4.57 -2.17
C VAL A 95 -22.20 5.45 -3.05
N SER A 96 -23.22 6.09 -2.45
CA SER A 96 -24.11 7.01 -3.19
C SER A 96 -23.34 8.18 -3.79
N LEU A 97 -22.42 8.80 -3.04
CA LEU A 97 -21.57 9.88 -3.55
C LEU A 97 -20.72 9.42 -4.74
N ILE A 98 -20.08 8.24 -4.63
CA ILE A 98 -19.29 7.66 -5.73
C ILE A 98 -20.16 7.41 -6.97
N ASN A 99 -21.37 6.87 -6.78
CA ASN A 99 -22.31 6.59 -7.87
C ASN A 99 -22.77 7.88 -8.58
N GLN A 100 -22.97 8.98 -7.83
CA GLN A 100 -23.38 10.26 -8.41
C GLN A 100 -22.33 10.87 -9.35
N LEU A 101 -21.05 10.57 -9.13
CA LEU A 101 -19.95 11.03 -9.97
C LEU A 101 -19.81 10.24 -11.29
N GLU A 102 -20.53 9.13 -11.46
CA GLU A 102 -20.36 8.25 -12.63
C GLU A 102 -20.69 8.97 -13.97
N ALA A 103 -21.73 9.81 -13.98
CA ALA A 103 -22.08 10.58 -15.17
C ALA A 103 -20.99 11.60 -15.56
N GLU A 104 -20.37 12.26 -14.57
CA GLU A 104 -19.25 13.17 -14.81
C GLU A 104 -18.03 12.40 -15.34
N MET A 105 -17.61 11.33 -14.67
CA MET A 105 -16.41 10.57 -15.04
C MET A 105 -16.55 9.92 -16.41
N SER A 106 -17.74 9.39 -16.74
CA SER A 106 -17.99 8.77 -18.05
C SER A 106 -17.99 9.77 -19.21
N ALA A 107 -18.30 11.05 -18.96
CA ALA A 107 -18.25 12.10 -19.97
C ALA A 107 -16.82 12.58 -20.28
N LEU A 108 -15.85 12.29 -19.41
CA LEU A 108 -14.45 12.67 -19.63
C LEU A 108 -13.80 11.85 -20.75
N SER A 109 -12.97 12.49 -21.56
CA SER A 109 -12.03 11.78 -22.43
C SER A 109 -10.98 11.03 -21.60
N ASP A 110 -10.28 10.08 -22.22
CA ASP A 110 -9.21 9.34 -21.55
C ASP A 110 -8.11 10.26 -21.02
N SER A 111 -7.78 11.34 -21.74
CA SER A 111 -6.81 12.31 -21.25
C SER A 111 -7.32 13.04 -20.02
N GLN A 112 -8.55 13.54 -20.05
CA GLN A 112 -9.14 14.25 -18.91
C GLN A 112 -9.29 13.35 -17.68
N LEU A 113 -9.60 12.06 -17.88
CA LEU A 113 -9.68 11.09 -16.79
C LEU A 113 -8.31 10.82 -16.15
N ARG A 114 -7.22 10.82 -16.95
CA ARG A 114 -5.84 10.78 -16.41
C ARG A 114 -5.47 12.06 -15.68
N ASP A 115 -5.87 13.21 -16.19
CA ASP A 115 -5.56 14.52 -15.58
C ASP A 115 -6.15 14.65 -14.16
N LYS A 116 -7.26 13.93 -13.86
CA LYS A 116 -7.79 13.82 -12.49
C LYS A 116 -6.75 13.29 -11.50
N THR A 117 -5.86 12.38 -11.91
CA THR A 117 -4.80 11.87 -11.02
C THR A 117 -3.83 12.97 -10.61
N GLY A 118 -3.46 13.87 -11.53
CA GLY A 118 -2.62 15.03 -11.22
C GLY A 118 -3.27 15.94 -10.18
N ALA A 119 -4.53 16.33 -10.41
CA ALA A 119 -5.27 17.19 -9.50
C ALA A 119 -5.48 16.56 -8.11
N LEU A 120 -5.80 15.26 -8.05
CA LEU A 120 -5.96 14.53 -6.80
C LEU A 120 -4.63 14.39 -6.03
N LYS A 121 -3.52 14.14 -6.74
CA LYS A 121 -2.18 14.05 -6.15
C LYS A 121 -1.74 15.39 -5.56
N GLU A 122 -1.98 16.48 -6.27
CA GLU A 122 -1.70 17.85 -5.78
C GLU A 122 -2.47 18.13 -4.49
N ARG A 123 -3.79 17.89 -4.47
CA ARG A 123 -4.64 18.06 -3.28
C ARG A 123 -4.17 17.22 -2.10
N ALA A 124 -3.83 15.95 -2.33
CA ALA A 124 -3.29 15.06 -1.28
C ALA A 124 -1.96 15.59 -0.70
N GLN A 125 -1.07 16.10 -1.57
CA GLN A 125 0.23 16.64 -1.17
C GLN A 125 0.12 17.98 -0.45
N LEU A 126 -0.92 18.77 -0.74
CA LEU A 126 -1.27 19.99 -0.01
C LEU A 126 -1.94 19.72 1.35
N GLY A 127 -2.17 18.45 1.70
CA GLY A 127 -2.65 18.04 3.02
C GLY A 127 -4.16 17.77 3.10
N GLU A 128 -4.87 17.71 1.98
CA GLU A 128 -6.26 17.23 1.98
C GLU A 128 -6.31 15.76 2.39
N SER A 129 -7.21 15.41 3.30
CA SER A 129 -7.35 14.02 3.77
C SER A 129 -7.75 13.09 2.63
N LEU A 130 -7.12 11.90 2.59
CA LEU A 130 -7.49 10.84 1.63
C LEU A 130 -8.96 10.42 1.79
N ASP A 131 -9.53 10.50 2.99
CA ASP A 131 -10.96 10.24 3.22
C ASP A 131 -11.87 11.19 2.44
N LEU A 132 -11.45 12.46 2.29
CA LEU A 132 -12.19 13.47 1.52
C LEU A 132 -12.03 13.26 0.02
N LEU A 133 -10.85 12.79 -0.41
CA LEU A 133 -10.57 12.46 -1.81
C LEU A 133 -11.22 11.15 -2.26
N LEU A 134 -11.56 10.26 -1.32
CA LEU A 134 -12.00 8.90 -1.58
C LEU A 134 -13.14 8.80 -2.60
N PRO A 135 -14.25 9.58 -2.48
CA PRO A 135 -15.37 9.42 -3.42
C PRO A 135 -14.96 9.70 -4.87
N GLU A 136 -14.20 10.78 -5.10
CA GLU A 136 -13.71 11.15 -6.43
C GLU A 136 -12.68 10.14 -6.94
N ALA A 137 -11.70 9.76 -6.11
CA ALA A 137 -10.69 8.78 -6.48
C ALA A 137 -11.30 7.42 -6.86
N PHE A 138 -12.29 6.94 -6.11
CA PHE A 138 -12.96 5.67 -6.40
C PHE A 138 -13.81 5.76 -7.67
N ALA A 139 -14.45 6.90 -7.95
CA ALA A 139 -15.18 7.12 -9.19
C ALA A 139 -14.23 7.09 -10.41
N VAL A 140 -13.07 7.74 -10.31
CA VAL A 140 -12.02 7.73 -11.35
C VAL A 140 -11.54 6.30 -11.62
N VAL A 141 -11.18 5.54 -10.58
CA VAL A 141 -10.72 4.15 -10.72
C VAL A 141 -11.80 3.25 -11.29
N ARG A 142 -13.06 3.42 -10.87
CA ARG A 142 -14.19 2.64 -11.38
C ARG A 142 -14.37 2.86 -12.89
N GLU A 143 -14.34 4.11 -13.34
CA GLU A 143 -14.45 4.43 -14.77
C GLU A 143 -13.23 3.94 -15.56
N ALA A 144 -12.02 4.13 -15.04
CA ALA A 144 -10.80 3.61 -15.65
C ALA A 144 -10.81 2.08 -15.78
N SER A 145 -11.26 1.37 -14.75
CA SER A 145 -11.41 -0.09 -14.78
C SER A 145 -12.39 -0.54 -15.87
N LYS A 146 -13.52 0.16 -16.01
CA LYS A 146 -14.50 -0.11 -17.06
C LYS A 146 -13.89 0.07 -18.46
N ARG A 147 -13.08 1.11 -18.68
CA ARG A 147 -12.43 1.39 -19.97
C ARG A 147 -11.30 0.41 -20.31
N VAL A 148 -10.44 0.12 -19.34
CA VAL A 148 -9.19 -0.60 -19.57
C VAL A 148 -9.38 -2.11 -19.57
N ILE A 149 -10.16 -2.63 -18.61
CA ILE A 149 -10.34 -4.08 -18.42
C ILE A 149 -11.79 -4.54 -18.56
N GLY A 150 -12.71 -3.65 -18.93
CA GLY A 150 -14.12 -3.99 -19.16
C GLY A 150 -14.92 -4.31 -17.90
N LEU A 151 -14.36 -4.07 -16.71
CA LEU A 151 -14.99 -4.39 -15.43
C LEU A 151 -15.36 -3.10 -14.70
N ARG A 152 -16.64 -2.91 -14.41
CA ARG A 152 -17.12 -1.83 -13.55
C ARG A 152 -17.24 -2.36 -12.10
N PRO A 153 -16.43 -1.88 -11.14
CA PRO A 153 -16.56 -2.29 -9.74
C PRO A 153 -17.99 -2.16 -9.21
N PHE A 154 -18.52 -3.22 -8.59
CA PHE A 154 -19.81 -3.23 -7.91
C PHE A 154 -19.77 -2.44 -6.60
N ASP A 155 -20.94 -2.11 -6.06
CA ASP A 155 -21.03 -1.33 -4.82
C ASP A 155 -20.44 -2.06 -3.62
N VAL A 156 -20.62 -3.39 -3.55
CA VAL A 156 -19.96 -4.23 -2.54
C VAL A 156 -18.44 -4.23 -2.65
N GLN A 157 -17.91 -4.04 -3.86
CA GLN A 157 -16.47 -3.93 -4.09
C GLN A 157 -15.93 -2.57 -3.68
N LEU A 158 -16.69 -1.49 -3.88
CA LEU A 158 -16.37 -0.18 -3.31
C LEU A 158 -16.31 -0.24 -1.79
N ILE A 159 -17.28 -0.93 -1.16
CA ILE A 159 -17.30 -1.14 0.30
C ILE A 159 -16.05 -1.88 0.74
N GLY A 160 -15.68 -2.98 0.06
CA GLY A 160 -14.44 -3.69 0.33
C GLY A 160 -13.21 -2.78 0.23
N GLY A 161 -13.15 -1.91 -0.78
CA GLY A 161 -12.07 -0.92 -0.93
C GLY A 161 -12.01 0.09 0.21
N MET A 162 -13.16 0.57 0.70
CA MET A 162 -13.24 1.50 1.83
C MET A 162 -12.83 0.83 3.15
N VAL A 163 -13.23 -0.42 3.38
CA VAL A 163 -12.80 -1.21 4.54
C VAL A 163 -11.27 -1.37 4.54
N LEU A 164 -10.68 -1.72 3.39
CA LEU A 164 -9.22 -1.82 3.25
C LEU A 164 -8.51 -0.46 3.46
N HIS A 165 -9.09 0.64 2.97
CA HIS A 165 -8.53 1.97 3.18
C HIS A 165 -8.46 2.34 4.68
N LYS A 166 -9.45 1.93 5.47
CA LYS A 166 -9.45 2.11 6.94
C LYS A 166 -8.46 1.22 7.69
N GLY A 167 -7.74 0.33 7.01
CA GLY A 167 -6.83 -0.63 7.64
C GLY A 167 -7.55 -1.83 8.26
N GLU A 168 -8.79 -2.10 7.86
CA GLU A 168 -9.59 -3.24 8.32
C GLU A 168 -9.50 -4.42 7.33
N ILE A 169 -9.99 -5.60 7.75
CA ILE A 169 -10.03 -6.80 6.91
C ILE A 169 -11.37 -6.86 6.17
N ALA A 170 -11.32 -6.77 4.84
CA ALA A 170 -12.49 -7.00 3.99
C ALA A 170 -12.68 -8.51 3.72
N GLU A 171 -13.55 -9.17 4.48
CA GLU A 171 -13.94 -10.55 4.18
C GLU A 171 -14.85 -10.59 2.94
N MET A 172 -14.37 -11.23 1.88
CA MET A 172 -15.08 -11.35 0.61
C MET A 172 -15.01 -12.79 0.10
N ARG A 173 -16.13 -13.33 -0.37
CA ARG A 173 -16.22 -14.69 -0.91
C ARG A 173 -15.38 -14.82 -2.18
N THR A 174 -15.01 -16.05 -2.52
CA THR A 174 -14.34 -16.34 -3.79
C THR A 174 -15.27 -16.00 -4.94
N GLY A 175 -14.74 -15.31 -5.96
CA GLY A 175 -15.53 -14.81 -7.09
C GLY A 175 -16.02 -13.36 -6.95
N GLU A 176 -15.96 -12.75 -5.75
CA GLU A 176 -16.41 -11.36 -5.55
C GLU A 176 -15.41 -10.30 -6.06
N GLY A 177 -14.32 -10.72 -6.73
CA GLY A 177 -13.38 -9.80 -7.37
C GLY A 177 -12.38 -9.12 -6.43
N LYS A 178 -11.88 -9.82 -5.40
CA LYS A 178 -10.85 -9.32 -4.45
C LYS A 178 -9.66 -8.61 -5.14
N THR A 179 -9.18 -9.15 -6.25
CA THR A 179 -8.08 -8.56 -7.02
C THR A 179 -8.45 -7.19 -7.60
N LEU A 180 -9.68 -7.03 -8.10
CA LEU A 180 -10.19 -5.74 -8.57
C LEU A 180 -10.44 -4.77 -7.42
N VAL A 181 -10.84 -5.27 -6.24
CA VAL A 181 -11.05 -4.42 -5.06
C VAL A 181 -9.73 -3.76 -4.62
N ALA A 182 -8.61 -4.48 -4.68
CA ALA A 182 -7.32 -4.00 -4.22
C ALA A 182 -6.83 -2.72 -4.93
N ILE A 183 -7.21 -2.51 -6.21
CA ILE A 183 -6.76 -1.32 -6.95
C ILE A 183 -7.41 -0.02 -6.46
N LEU A 184 -8.60 -0.08 -5.86
CA LEU A 184 -9.32 1.10 -5.37
C LEU A 184 -8.56 1.81 -4.23
N PRO A 185 -8.28 1.16 -3.08
CA PRO A 185 -7.52 1.76 -2.01
C PRO A 185 -6.04 1.92 -2.39
N ALA A 186 -5.48 1.06 -3.26
CA ALA A 186 -4.09 1.22 -3.68
C ALA A 186 -3.88 2.51 -4.47
N TYR A 187 -4.78 2.82 -5.42
CA TYR A 187 -4.75 4.08 -6.15
C TYR A 187 -4.88 5.28 -5.20
N LEU A 188 -5.90 5.28 -4.32
CA LEU A 188 -6.14 6.37 -3.37
C LEU A 188 -4.92 6.64 -2.48
N ASN A 189 -4.36 5.59 -1.86
CA ASN A 189 -3.24 5.74 -0.94
C ASN A 189 -1.94 6.12 -1.65
N ALA A 190 -1.76 5.68 -2.90
CA ALA A 190 -0.62 6.05 -3.74
C ALA A 190 -0.55 7.56 -4.06
N LEU A 191 -1.68 8.27 -4.01
CA LEU A 191 -1.71 9.73 -4.18
C LEU A 191 -0.89 10.49 -3.13
N SER A 192 -0.65 9.89 -1.96
CA SER A 192 0.22 10.46 -0.93
C SER A 192 1.71 10.49 -1.31
N GLY A 193 2.11 9.75 -2.35
CA GLY A 193 3.51 9.64 -2.80
C GLY A 193 4.39 8.75 -1.92
N LYS A 194 3.82 8.02 -0.96
CA LYS A 194 4.57 7.14 -0.03
C LYS A 194 4.77 5.71 -0.55
N GLY A 195 4.19 5.37 -1.69
CA GLY A 195 4.15 4.02 -2.23
C GLY A 195 3.09 3.14 -1.56
N VAL A 196 2.63 2.10 -2.27
CA VAL A 196 1.71 1.08 -1.74
C VAL A 196 2.22 -0.30 -2.10
N HIS A 197 2.30 -1.21 -1.13
CA HIS A 197 2.65 -2.61 -1.37
C HIS A 197 1.40 -3.49 -1.43
N ILE A 198 1.17 -4.15 -2.57
CA ILE A 198 0.15 -5.18 -2.71
C ILE A 198 0.82 -6.54 -2.56
N VAL A 199 0.56 -7.20 -1.43
CA VAL A 199 1.20 -8.46 -1.06
C VAL A 199 0.34 -9.64 -1.51
N THR A 200 0.95 -10.59 -2.22
CA THR A 200 0.31 -11.84 -2.64
C THR A 200 1.05 -13.06 -2.05
N VAL A 201 0.43 -14.23 -2.19
CA VAL A 201 0.99 -15.47 -1.62
C VAL A 201 2.12 -16.09 -2.46
N ASN A 202 2.24 -15.75 -3.75
CA ASN A 202 3.27 -16.28 -4.63
C ASN A 202 3.55 -15.38 -5.84
N ASP A 203 4.72 -15.56 -6.45
CA ASP A 203 5.20 -14.75 -7.58
C ASP A 203 4.28 -14.80 -8.80
N TYR A 204 3.58 -15.92 -9.02
CA TYR A 204 2.63 -16.04 -10.12
C TYR A 204 1.44 -15.08 -9.94
N LEU A 205 0.85 -15.04 -8.74
CA LEU A 205 -0.26 -14.13 -8.45
C LEU A 205 0.20 -12.67 -8.43
N ALA A 206 1.39 -12.39 -7.89
CA ALA A 206 1.98 -11.05 -7.94
C ALA A 206 2.11 -10.56 -9.38
N ARG A 207 2.70 -11.39 -10.26
CA ARG A 207 2.88 -11.06 -11.68
C ARG A 207 1.52 -10.90 -12.38
N ARG A 208 0.64 -11.89 -12.25
CA ARG A 208 -0.69 -11.87 -12.88
C ARG A 208 -1.48 -10.63 -12.50
N ASP A 209 -1.53 -10.28 -11.22
CA ASP A 209 -2.33 -9.16 -10.76
C ASP A 209 -1.70 -7.82 -11.19
N CYS A 210 -0.35 -7.73 -11.18
CA CYS A 210 0.39 -6.59 -11.69
C CYS A 210 0.20 -6.38 -13.21
N GLU A 211 0.17 -7.46 -14.00
CA GLU A 211 -0.03 -7.40 -15.46
C GLU A 211 -1.50 -7.19 -15.84
N TRP A 212 -2.45 -7.70 -15.06
CA TRP A 212 -3.88 -7.60 -15.36
C TRP A 212 -4.50 -6.33 -14.79
N VAL A 213 -4.77 -6.28 -13.48
CA VAL A 213 -5.47 -5.13 -12.87
C VAL A 213 -4.55 -3.93 -12.70
N GLY A 214 -3.22 -4.13 -12.66
CA GLY A 214 -2.23 -3.06 -12.63
C GLY A 214 -2.26 -2.16 -13.89
N GLN A 215 -2.91 -2.57 -14.98
CA GLN A 215 -3.13 -1.70 -16.14
C GLN A 215 -4.01 -0.48 -15.82
N VAL A 216 -4.91 -0.59 -14.83
CA VAL A 216 -5.82 0.50 -14.46
C VAL A 216 -5.05 1.70 -13.85
N PRO A 217 -4.25 1.52 -12.78
CA PRO A 217 -3.41 2.61 -12.27
C PRO A 217 -2.36 3.10 -13.29
N ARG A 218 -1.81 2.22 -14.14
CA ARG A 218 -0.92 2.65 -15.25
C ARG A 218 -1.62 3.55 -16.26
N PHE A 219 -2.86 3.19 -16.64
CA PHE A 219 -3.69 4.03 -17.50
C PHE A 219 -3.90 5.39 -16.85
N LEU A 220 -4.13 5.46 -15.53
CA LEU A 220 -4.26 6.69 -14.76
C LEU A 220 -2.93 7.43 -14.49
N GLY A 221 -1.80 6.97 -15.05
CA GLY A 221 -0.51 7.65 -14.96
C GLY A 221 0.32 7.34 -13.71
N LEU A 222 -0.09 6.36 -12.88
CA LEU A 222 0.73 5.86 -11.79
C LEU A 222 1.76 4.83 -12.29
N LYS A 223 2.94 4.80 -11.67
CA LYS A 223 3.94 3.76 -11.89
C LYS A 223 3.59 2.53 -11.07
N VAL A 224 3.66 1.36 -11.70
CA VAL A 224 3.33 0.07 -11.06
C VAL A 224 4.50 -0.89 -11.23
N GLY A 225 5.12 -1.26 -10.12
CA GLY A 225 6.25 -2.17 -10.03
C GLY A 225 5.85 -3.60 -9.67
N LEU A 226 6.76 -4.53 -9.92
CA LEU A 226 6.67 -5.94 -9.55
C LEU A 226 8.00 -6.40 -8.99
N ILE A 227 7.99 -6.99 -7.80
CA ILE A 227 9.14 -7.66 -7.22
C ILE A 227 9.00 -9.16 -7.46
N GLN A 228 10.06 -9.78 -7.98
CA GLN A 228 10.13 -11.23 -8.22
C GLN A 228 11.45 -11.82 -7.72
N GLN A 229 11.44 -13.14 -7.56
CA GLN A 229 12.66 -13.91 -7.32
C GLN A 229 13.70 -13.63 -8.42
N ASN A 230 14.97 -13.57 -8.01
CA ASN A 230 16.16 -13.31 -8.86
C ASN A 230 16.32 -11.88 -9.42
N MET A 231 15.56 -10.90 -8.94
CA MET A 231 15.86 -9.49 -9.22
C MET A 231 17.11 -9.02 -8.47
N THR A 232 17.95 -8.26 -9.18
CA THR A 232 19.09 -7.55 -8.59
C THR A 232 18.63 -6.45 -7.64
N SER A 233 19.49 -6.01 -6.71
CA SER A 233 19.18 -4.92 -5.78
C SER A 233 18.79 -3.62 -6.49
N GLU A 234 19.41 -3.32 -7.64
CA GLU A 234 19.07 -2.15 -8.43
C GLU A 234 17.66 -2.23 -9.02
N GLN A 235 17.30 -3.36 -9.63
CA GLN A 235 15.94 -3.59 -10.15
C GLN A 235 14.89 -3.54 -9.04
N ARG A 236 15.20 -4.07 -7.85
CA ARG A 236 14.29 -3.99 -6.70
C ARG A 236 14.06 -2.55 -6.28
N ARG A 237 15.14 -1.76 -6.16
CA ARG A 237 15.06 -0.34 -5.83
C ARG A 237 14.18 0.42 -6.83
N GLU A 238 14.35 0.18 -8.13
CA GLU A 238 13.49 0.80 -9.16
C GLU A 238 12.01 0.43 -8.98
N ASN A 239 11.71 -0.84 -8.68
CA ASN A 239 10.34 -1.30 -8.46
C ASN A 239 9.75 -0.74 -7.17
N TYR A 240 10.51 -0.64 -6.07
CA TYR A 240 10.07 -0.02 -4.83
C TYR A 240 9.85 1.50 -4.94
N MET A 241 10.43 2.15 -5.95
CA MET A 241 10.19 3.57 -6.26
C MET A 241 8.92 3.81 -7.10
N CYS A 242 8.19 2.75 -7.46
CA CYS A 242 6.89 2.89 -8.11
C CYS A 242 5.81 3.34 -7.10
N ASP A 243 4.74 3.97 -7.59
CA ASP A 243 3.64 4.41 -6.73
C ASP A 243 2.89 3.20 -6.12
N ILE A 244 2.82 2.07 -6.84
CA ILE A 244 2.26 0.79 -6.37
C ILE A 244 3.23 -0.35 -6.72
N THR A 245 3.50 -1.24 -5.78
CA THR A 245 4.42 -2.37 -5.96
C THR A 245 3.75 -3.68 -5.58
N TYR A 246 3.70 -4.62 -6.52
CA TYR A 246 3.26 -5.99 -6.26
C TYR A 246 4.44 -6.82 -5.78
N VAL A 247 4.26 -7.57 -4.69
CA VAL A 247 5.33 -8.33 -4.05
C VAL A 247 4.76 -9.55 -3.32
N THR A 248 5.59 -10.54 -3.00
CA THR A 248 5.20 -11.62 -2.10
C THR A 248 5.60 -11.31 -0.67
N ASN A 249 4.95 -11.93 0.31
CA ASN A 249 5.31 -11.75 1.72
C ASN A 249 6.78 -12.09 1.98
N SER A 250 7.28 -13.18 1.37
CA SER A 250 8.66 -13.63 1.53
C SER A 250 9.65 -12.59 0.99
N GLU A 251 9.46 -12.10 -0.23
CA GLU A 251 10.38 -11.13 -0.84
C GLU A 251 10.40 -9.82 -0.04
N LEU A 252 9.23 -9.32 0.37
CA LEU A 252 9.13 -8.10 1.16
C LEU A 252 9.87 -8.23 2.51
N GLY A 253 9.71 -9.36 3.19
CA GLY A 253 10.41 -9.62 4.45
C GLY A 253 11.92 -9.72 4.27
N PHE A 254 12.39 -10.42 3.22
CA PHE A 254 13.82 -10.54 2.97
C PHE A 254 14.46 -9.23 2.50
N ASP A 255 13.76 -8.41 1.71
CA ASP A 255 14.24 -7.07 1.34
C ASP A 255 14.38 -6.17 2.56
N TYR A 256 13.39 -6.15 3.44
CA TYR A 256 13.49 -5.42 4.71
C TYR A 256 14.69 -5.86 5.56
N LEU A 257 14.96 -7.17 5.65
CA LEU A 257 16.14 -7.68 6.37
C LEU A 257 17.45 -7.27 5.70
N ARG A 258 17.53 -7.32 4.36
CA ARG A 258 18.70 -6.88 3.60
C ARG A 258 18.99 -5.40 3.80
N ASP A 259 17.96 -4.56 3.80
CA ASP A 259 18.10 -3.12 3.98
C ASP A 259 18.70 -2.79 5.36
N ASN A 260 18.25 -3.46 6.42
CA ASN A 260 18.80 -3.26 7.77
C ASN A 260 20.26 -3.73 7.89
N LEU A 261 20.62 -4.84 7.26
CA LEU A 261 22.02 -5.31 7.24
C LEU A 261 22.95 -4.39 6.42
N ALA A 262 22.44 -3.76 5.37
CA ALA A 262 23.21 -2.80 4.57
C ALA A 262 23.48 -1.51 5.35
N MET A 263 22.53 -1.05 6.18
CA MET A 263 22.71 0.13 7.03
C MET A 263 23.74 -0.06 8.13
N GLU A 264 23.90 -1.27 8.68
CA GLU A 264 24.91 -1.55 9.73
C GLU A 264 26.36 -1.51 9.21
N ASN A 265 26.56 -1.58 7.89
CA ASN A 265 27.88 -1.60 7.27
C ASN A 265 28.30 -0.24 6.67
N CYS A 266 27.54 0.82 6.94
CA CYS A 266 27.83 2.21 6.56
C CYS A 266 28.15 3.05 7.80
#